data_AF-A0A933DYP6-F1
#
_entry.id   AF-A0A933DYP6-F1
#
_cell.length_a   1.000
_cell.length_b   1.000
_cell.length_c   1.000
_cell.angle_alpha   90.00
_cell.angle_beta   90.00
_cell.angle_gamma   90.00
#
_symmetry.space_group_name_H-M   'P 1'
#
loop_
_entity.id
_entity.type
_entity.pdbx_description
1 polymer ?
#
loop_
_entity_poly.entity_id
_entity_poly.type
_entity_poly.pdbx_seq_one_letter_code
_entity_poly.pdbx_strand_id
1 'polypeptide(L)' 'MSKLLIVNEAARELGVSEAWLRRAEGRVGIPKARRNINGWRVYTVEDIAALRTVLSPKVPEEGRPDMGGGQDDEGARP' A
#
# COMPACT_ATOMS: atom_id res chain seq x y z
N MET A 1 14.75 -10.76 -12.30
CA MET A 1 14.76 -10.37 -10.87
C MET A 1 13.53 -9.51 -10.63
N SER A 2 12.58 -9.97 -9.81
CA SER A 2 11.38 -9.19 -9.50
C SER A 2 11.75 -8.02 -8.58
N LYS A 3 11.37 -6.80 -8.95
CA LYS A 3 11.60 -5.60 -8.12
C LYS A 3 10.74 -5.70 -6.84
N LEU A 4 11.36 -5.42 -5.69
CA LEU A 4 10.66 -5.26 -4.42
C LEU A 4 10.56 -3.77 -4.11
N LEU A 5 9.36 -3.34 -3.75
CA LEU A 5 9.02 -1.96 -3.43
C LEU A 5 8.71 -1.87 -1.94
N ILE A 6 9.31 -0.92 -1.23
CA ILE A 6 8.92 -0.62 0.15
C ILE A 6 7.57 0.13 0.19
N VAL A 7 6.95 0.22 1.36
CA VAL A 7 5.61 0.84 1.53
C VAL A 7 5.50 2.22 0.87
N ASN A 8 6.51 3.08 1.04
CA ASN A 8 6.54 4.41 0.42
C ASN A 8 6.51 4.34 -1.12
N GLU A 9 7.36 3.51 -1.71
CA GLU A 9 7.42 3.35 -3.17
C GLU A 9 6.12 2.76 -3.71
N ALA A 10 5.59 1.73 -3.05
CA ALA A 10 4.30 1.13 -3.39
C ALA A 10 3.15 2.15 -3.32
N ALA A 11 3.13 2.99 -2.30
CA ALA A 11 2.12 4.03 -2.13
C ALA A 11 2.15 5.05 -3.28
N ARG A 12 3.36 5.46 -3.70
CA ARG A 12 3.57 6.38 -4.83
C ARG A 12 3.14 5.77 -6.16
N GLU A 13 3.46 4.50 -6.40
CA GLU A 13 3.06 3.77 -7.62
C GLU A 13 1.53 3.59 -7.71
N LEU A 14 0.86 3.45 -6.56
CA LEU A 14 -0.58 3.22 -6.47
C LEU A 14 -1.40 4.51 -6.31
N GLY A 15 -0.75 5.66 -6.04
CA GLY A 15 -1.42 6.93 -5.79
C GLY A 15 -2.26 6.95 -4.49
N VAL A 16 -1.85 6.18 -3.49
CA VAL A 16 -2.50 6.07 -2.16
C VAL A 16 -1.53 6.48 -1.05
N SER A 17 -2.01 6.61 0.18
CA SER A 17 -1.15 6.85 1.34
C SER A 17 -0.52 5.56 1.88
N GLU A 18 0.65 5.67 2.52
CA GLU A 18 1.27 4.54 3.20
C GLU A 18 0.36 3.96 4.30
N ALA A 19 -0.34 4.84 5.03
CA ALA A 19 -1.30 4.45 6.07
C ALA A 19 -2.45 3.63 5.48
N TRP A 20 -2.88 3.92 4.24
CA TRP A 20 -3.85 3.10 3.55
C TRP A 20 -3.31 1.69 3.30
N LEU A 21 -2.08 1.55 2.79
CA LEU A 21 -1.47 0.23 2.56
C LEU A 21 -1.35 -0.60 3.84
N ARG A 22 -0.99 0.03 4.96
CA ARG A 22 -0.92 -0.63 6.28
C ARG A 22 -2.30 -1.10 6.76
N ARG A 23 -3.35 -0.29 6.57
CA ARG A 23 -4.74 -0.63 6.96
C ARG A 23 -5.42 -1.59 5.98
N ALA A 24 -4.97 -1.63 4.73
CA ALA A 24 -5.49 -2.52 3.71
C ALA A 24 -4.98 -3.95 3.89
N GLU A 25 -3.81 -4.12 4.53
CA GLU A 25 -3.26 -5.43 4.88
C GLU A 25 -4.28 -6.24 5.71
N GLY A 26 -4.71 -7.39 5.18
CA GLY A 26 -5.71 -8.25 5.83
C GLY A 26 -7.16 -8.04 5.39
N ARG A 27 -7.44 -7.05 4.52
CA ARG A 27 -8.73 -6.94 3.84
C ARG A 27 -8.83 -8.00 2.75
N VAL A 28 -10.05 -8.47 2.49
CA VAL A 28 -10.34 -9.43 1.42
C VAL A 28 -9.96 -8.83 0.07
N GLY A 29 -9.24 -9.60 -0.76
CA GLY A 29 -8.78 -9.17 -2.08
C GLY A 29 -7.48 -8.34 -2.09
N ILE A 30 -6.91 -8.02 -0.93
CA ILE A 30 -5.64 -7.29 -0.83
C ILE A 30 -4.50 -8.28 -0.52
N PRO A 31 -3.41 -8.31 -1.30
CA PRO A 31 -2.27 -9.16 -1.00
C PRO A 31 -1.63 -8.75 0.34
N LYS A 32 -1.29 -9.75 1.16
CA LYS A 32 -0.54 -9.52 2.40
C LYS A 32 0.85 -8.98 2.05
N ALA A 33 1.28 -7.95 2.76
CA ALA A 33 2.62 -7.41 2.60
C ALA A 33 3.65 -8.49 2.94
N ARG A 34 4.63 -8.69 2.04
CA ARG A 34 5.76 -9.56 2.35
C ARG A 34 6.69 -8.85 3.31
N ARG A 35 7.50 -9.60 4.04
CA ARG A 35 8.54 -9.04 4.91
C ARG A 35 9.92 -9.38 4.36
N ASN A 36 10.79 -8.38 4.25
CA ASN A 36 12.20 -8.63 3.92
C ASN A 36 12.97 -9.17 5.15
N ILE A 37 14.27 -9.44 4.98
CA ILE A 37 15.15 -9.93 6.06
C ILE A 37 15.21 -9.01 7.28
N ASN A 38 14.92 -7.71 7.10
CA ASN A 38 14.90 -6.72 8.18
C ASN A 38 13.50 -6.59 8.83
N GLY A 39 12.51 -7.36 8.37
CA GLY A 39 11.13 -7.31 8.84
C GLY A 39 10.25 -6.21 8.20
N TRP A 40 10.74 -5.53 7.16
CA TRP A 40 10.05 -4.41 6.51
C TRP A 40 9.02 -4.91 5.52
N ARG A 41 7.87 -4.23 5.45
CA ARG A 41 6.84 -4.48 4.45
C ARG A 41 7.38 -4.17 3.05
N VAL A 42 7.33 -5.16 2.18
CA VAL A 42 7.73 -5.07 0.78
C VAL A 42 6.65 -5.66 -0.11
N TYR A 43 6.51 -5.08 -1.29
CA TYR A 43 5.55 -5.46 -2.30
C TYR A 43 6.30 -5.82 -3.57
N THR A 44 5.91 -6.93 -4.19
CA THR A 44 6.38 -7.28 -5.53
C THR A 44 5.63 -6.45 -6.58
N VAL A 45 6.14 -6.43 -7.81
CA VAL A 45 5.43 -5.78 -8.94
C VAL A 45 4.07 -6.42 -9.16
N GLU A 46 3.96 -7.74 -8.94
CA GLU A 46 2.71 -8.49 -9.01
C GLU A 46 1.71 -8.05 -7.91
N ASP A 47 2.20 -7.81 -6.68
CA ASP A 47 1.38 -7.27 -5.60
C ASP A 47 0.85 -5.87 -5.96
N ILE A 48 1.69 -5.01 -6.54
CA ILE A 48 1.27 -3.68 -7.01
C ILE A 48 0.21 -3.79 -8.11
N ALA A 49 0.39 -4.68 -9.09
CA ALA A 49 -0.59 -4.89 -10.14
C ALA A 49 -1.94 -5.34 -9.58
N ALA A 50 -1.94 -6.28 -8.65
CA ALA A 50 -3.15 -6.74 -7.96
C ALA A 50 -3.82 -5.61 -7.15
N LEU A 51 -3.04 -4.85 -6.38
CA LEU A 51 -3.52 -3.70 -5.63
C LEU A 51 -4.14 -2.65 -6.55
N ARG A 52 -3.53 -2.40 -7.71
CA ARG A 52 -4.03 -1.45 -8.71
C ARG A 52 -5.37 -1.89 -9.29
N THR A 53 -5.57 -3.18 -9.52
CA THR A 53 -6.87 -3.72 -9.96
C THR A 53 -7.97 -3.48 -8.92
N VAL A 54 -7.65 -3.63 -7.63
CA VAL A 54 -8.61 -3.35 -6.54
C VAL A 54 -8.88 -1.85 -6.40
N LEU A 55 -7.86 -1.01 -6.58
CA LEU A 55 -7.94 0.45 -6.44
C LEU A 55 -8.54 1.17 -7.65
N SER A 56 -8.54 0.55 -8.83
CA SER A 56 -9.21 1.06 -10.02
C SER A 56 -10.48 0.27 -10.32
N PRO A 57 -11.56 0.40 -9.53
CA PRO A 57 -12.86 0.06 -10.06
C PRO A 57 -13.14 1.08 -11.17
N LYS A 58 -13.51 0.63 -12.37
CA LYS A 58 -14.04 1.54 -13.40
C LYS A 58 -15.26 2.27 -12.83
N VAL A 59 -15.10 3.45 -12.22
CA VAL A 59 -16.18 4.30 -11.69
C VAL A 59 -15.77 5.77 -11.86
N PRO A 60 -16.68 6.68 -12.28
CA PRO A 60 -16.35 8.08 -12.56
C PRO A 60 -15.84 8.82 -11.32
N GLU A 61 -15.13 9.92 -11.54
CA GLU A 61 -14.39 10.77 -10.59
C GLU A 61 -15.17 11.24 -9.34
N GLU A 62 -16.49 11.07 -9.32
CA GLU A 62 -17.42 11.44 -8.25
C GLU A 62 -17.50 10.33 -7.17
N GLY A 63 -16.58 10.37 -6.19
CA GLY A 63 -16.62 9.45 -5.05
C GLY A 63 -15.27 8.97 -4.53
N ARG A 64 -14.16 9.57 -4.99
CA ARG A 64 -12.83 9.31 -4.41
C ARG A 64 -12.93 9.58 -2.90
N PRO A 65 -12.75 8.56 -2.02
CA PRO A 65 -12.86 8.78 -0.60
C PRO A 65 -11.81 9.79 -0.16
N ASP A 66 -12.22 10.78 0.63
CA ASP A 66 -11.31 11.70 1.30
C ASP A 66 -10.44 10.89 2.27
N MET A 67 -9.24 10.54 1.81
CA MET A 67 -8.23 9.80 2.57
C MET A 67 -7.41 10.81 3.38
N GLY A 68 -8.07 11.41 4.37
CA GLY A 68 -7.51 12.42 5.26
C GLY A 68 -6.11 12.11 5.78
N GLY A 69 -5.33 13.18 5.97
CA GLY A 69 -3.93 13.17 6.36
C GLY A 69 -3.66 12.40 7.65
N GLY A 70 -2.89 11.32 7.54
CA GLY A 70 -2.21 10.69 8.66
C GLY A 70 -0.80 11.25 8.75
N GLN A 71 -0.65 12.29 9.58
CA GLN A 71 0.62 12.65 10.18
C GLN A 71 0.73 11.77 11.43
N ASP A 72 1.47 10.66 11.35
CA ASP A 72 1.90 9.92 12.52
C ASP A 72 3.43 10.00 12.60
N ASP A 73 3.85 11.07 13.27
CA ASP A 73 5.09 11.16 14.02
C ASP A 73 5.26 9.93 14.94
N GLU A 74 6.51 9.46 14.95
CA GLU A 74 7.23 8.89 16.09
C GLU A 74 6.74 7.58 16.75
N GLY A 75 7.64 6.57 16.79
CA GLY A 75 7.52 5.52 17.80
C GLY A 75 8.32 4.24 17.59
N ALA A 76 9.39 4.12 18.39
CA ALA A 76 10.07 2.90 18.83
C ALA A 76 11.21 2.33 17.96
N ARG A 77 12.42 2.83 18.22
CA ARG A 77 13.59 1.95 18.35
C ARG A 77 14.19 2.11 19.76
N PRO A 78 14.44 1.04 20.52
CA PRO A 78 15.47 1.05 21.55
C PRO A 78 16.87 1.10 20.92
#